data_AF-A0A6C0CA74-F1
#
_entry.id   AF-A0A6C0CA74-F1
#
_cell.length_a   1.000
_cell.length_b   1.000
_cell.length_c   1.000
_cell.angle_alpha   90.00
_cell.angle_beta   90.00
_cell.angle_gamma   90.00
#
_symmetry.space_group_name_H-M   'P 1'
#
loop_
_entity.id
_entity.type
_entity.pdbx_description
1 polymer ?
#
loop_
_entity_poly.entity_id
_entity_poly.type
_entity_poly.pdbx_seq_one_letter_code
_entity_poly.pdbx_strand_id
1 'polypeptide(L)'
;MNKHILLNNSIKYNDYKNSYDVSNNVKSLYNNVIKETKKSYIELQEQSINILTYYDNYDKQLASINALYEELCNGQGQNINLNYEKQHFLQALKKKLSSYKQQDIKKHYHDINNFITLENIIEKLVSCSMKCYYCNANTHILFKNVREESQWTLDRLNNYDEHSNSNTIICCLKCNLQRRRKNSTKFKFSKQMNVIKKIE
;
A
#
# COMPACT_ATOMS: atom_id res chain seq x y z
N MET A 1 27.08 46.97 -58.70
CA MET A 1 27.33 47.39 -57.31
C MET A 1 27.13 46.17 -56.42
N ASN A 2 28.17 45.79 -55.67
CA ASN A 2 28.30 44.61 -54.77
C ASN A 2 28.28 43.20 -55.42
N LYS A 3 29.07 42.22 -54.98
CA LYS A 3 30.41 42.12 -54.36
C LYS A 3 30.65 40.59 -54.31
N HIS A 4 31.75 40.13 -54.91
CA HIS A 4 32.70 39.16 -54.37
C HIS A 4 32.21 37.98 -53.49
N ILE A 5 32.52 36.74 -53.93
CA ILE A 5 33.39 35.73 -53.26
C ILE A 5 32.95 34.31 -53.64
N LEU A 6 33.76 33.62 -54.44
CA LEU A 6 33.75 32.16 -54.55
C LEU A 6 34.79 31.57 -53.59
N LEU A 7 34.37 30.49 -52.94
CA LEU A 7 34.88 29.87 -51.74
C LEU A 7 36.17 29.07 -51.93
N ASN A 8 37.05 29.15 -50.92
CA ASN A 8 38.00 28.10 -50.56
C ASN A 8 37.25 26.90 -49.94
N ASN A 9 37.22 25.76 -50.65
CA ASN A 9 36.58 24.51 -50.23
C ASN A 9 37.61 23.49 -49.75
N SER A 10 38.09 23.59 -48.50
CA SER A 10 38.89 22.49 -47.91
C SER A 10 38.73 22.29 -46.39
N ILE A 11 37.82 22.99 -45.70
CA ILE A 11 37.69 22.87 -44.23
C ILE A 11 36.48 22.03 -43.77
N LYS A 12 35.58 21.58 -44.65
CA LYS A 12 34.28 21.02 -44.23
C LYS A 12 34.13 19.50 -44.13
N TYR A 13 35.20 18.69 -44.12
CA TYR A 13 35.03 17.23 -44.01
C TYR A 13 35.24 16.64 -42.59
N ASN A 14 36.01 17.30 -41.72
CA ASN A 14 36.28 16.81 -40.37
C ASN A 14 35.21 17.22 -39.33
N ASP A 15 34.48 18.32 -39.55
CA ASP A 15 33.36 18.72 -38.68
C ASP A 15 32.09 17.88 -38.88
N TYR A 16 31.95 17.23 -40.04
CA TYR A 16 30.83 16.33 -40.32
C TYR A 16 30.95 15.00 -39.55
N LYS A 17 32.14 14.40 -39.42
CA LYS A 17 32.27 13.13 -38.67
C LYS A 17 31.99 13.29 -37.17
N ASN A 18 32.47 14.38 -36.54
CA ASN A 18 32.23 14.63 -35.12
C ASN A 18 30.76 14.93 -34.80
N SER A 19 30.00 15.56 -35.70
CA SER A 19 28.56 15.79 -35.49
C SER A 19 27.71 14.53 -35.67
N TYR A 20 28.13 13.60 -36.54
CA TYR A 20 27.46 12.30 -36.71
C TYR A 20 27.66 11.35 -35.53
N ASP A 21 28.86 11.30 -34.93
CA ASP A 21 29.13 10.45 -33.76
C ASP A 21 28.46 10.97 -32.47
N VAL A 22 28.38 12.29 -32.28
CA VAL A 22 27.62 12.90 -31.18
C VAL A 22 26.12 12.65 -31.33
N SER A 23 25.59 12.70 -32.56
CA SER A 23 24.17 12.41 -32.87
C SER A 23 23.80 10.96 -32.55
N ASN A 24 24.65 9.99 -32.90
CA ASN A 24 24.38 8.57 -32.63
C ASN A 24 24.41 8.23 -31.13
N ASN A 25 25.30 8.88 -30.37
CA ASN A 25 25.39 8.65 -28.92
C ASN A 25 24.21 9.29 -28.16
N VAL A 26 23.78 10.49 -28.57
CA VAL A 26 22.56 11.15 -28.05
C VAL A 26 21.30 10.36 -28.42
N LYS A 27 21.23 9.77 -29.62
CA LYS A 27 20.11 8.94 -30.05
C LYS A 27 20.06 7.60 -29.32
N SER A 28 21.23 7.00 -29.04
CA SER A 28 21.37 5.81 -28.18
C SER A 28 20.92 6.10 -26.74
N LEU A 29 21.38 7.20 -26.15
CA LEU A 29 20.96 7.67 -24.83
C LEU A 29 19.46 7.98 -24.77
N TYR A 30 18.90 8.65 -25.79
CA TYR A 30 17.46 8.92 -25.88
C TYR A 30 16.63 7.64 -26.03
N ASN A 31 17.10 6.67 -26.82
CA ASN A 31 16.44 5.38 -26.96
C ASN A 31 16.53 4.51 -25.70
N ASN A 32 17.64 4.60 -24.95
CA ASN A 32 17.78 3.94 -23.65
C ASN A 32 16.90 4.62 -22.58
N VAL A 33 16.82 5.95 -22.58
CA VAL A 33 15.87 6.70 -21.74
C VAL A 33 14.42 6.36 -22.12
N ILE A 34 14.06 6.16 -23.39
CA ILE A 34 12.73 5.69 -23.79
C ILE A 34 12.47 4.22 -23.41
N LYS A 35 13.50 3.36 -23.43
CA LYS A 35 13.43 1.97 -22.93
C LYS A 35 13.24 1.91 -21.41
N GLU A 36 13.89 2.79 -20.66
CA GLU A 36 13.80 2.88 -19.20
C GLU A 36 12.52 3.58 -18.72
N THR A 37 12.03 4.58 -19.47
CA THR A 37 10.83 5.37 -19.09
C THR A 37 9.51 4.72 -19.47
N LYS A 38 9.54 3.65 -20.28
CA LYS A 38 8.40 2.78 -20.51
C LYS A 38 8.67 1.42 -19.87
N LYS A 39 8.45 1.32 -18.56
CA LYS A 39 7.93 0.06 -18.00
C LYS A 39 6.83 -0.40 -18.97
N SER A 40 7.02 -1.54 -19.63
CA SER A 40 6.28 -1.79 -20.87
C SER A 40 4.78 -1.72 -20.58
N TYR A 41 3.98 -1.15 -21.48
CA TYR A 41 2.53 -1.05 -21.26
C TYR A 41 1.92 -2.41 -20.92
N ILE A 42 2.45 -3.47 -21.54
CA ILE A 42 2.10 -4.86 -21.26
C ILE A 42 2.46 -5.23 -19.81
N GLU A 43 3.66 -4.91 -19.35
CA GLU A 43 4.11 -5.20 -17.97
C GLU A 43 3.27 -4.45 -16.91
N LEU A 44 2.91 -3.19 -17.17
CA LEU A 44 2.00 -2.42 -16.32
C LEU A 44 0.59 -3.03 -16.30
N GLN A 45 0.11 -3.49 -17.45
CA GLN A 45 -1.20 -4.11 -17.59
C GLN A 45 -1.23 -5.48 -16.90
N GLU A 46 -0.18 -6.30 -17.05
CA GLU A 46 0.01 -7.57 -16.34
C GLU A 46 0.09 -7.37 -14.83
N GLN A 47 0.83 -6.37 -14.35
CA GLN A 47 0.88 -6.00 -12.94
C GLN A 47 -0.50 -5.56 -12.41
N SER A 48 -1.25 -4.82 -13.21
CA SER A 48 -2.64 -4.43 -12.87
C SER A 48 -3.58 -5.64 -12.86
N ILE A 49 -3.41 -6.62 -13.74
CA ILE A 49 -4.20 -7.86 -13.75
C ILE A 49 -3.84 -8.73 -12.54
N ASN A 50 -2.55 -8.82 -12.20
CA ASN A 50 -2.10 -9.62 -11.08
C ASN A 50 -2.63 -9.05 -9.75
N ILE A 51 -2.59 -7.72 -9.55
CA ILE A 51 -3.15 -7.12 -8.32
C ILE A 51 -4.65 -7.37 -8.17
N LEU A 52 -5.42 -7.45 -9.27
CA LEU A 52 -6.85 -7.79 -9.21
C LEU A 52 -7.09 -9.18 -8.61
N THR A 53 -6.15 -10.12 -8.75
CA THR A 53 -6.27 -11.45 -8.15
C THR A 53 -6.17 -11.46 -6.62
N TYR A 54 -5.69 -10.37 -6.02
CA TYR A 54 -5.63 -10.20 -4.57
C TYR A 54 -6.95 -9.69 -3.98
N TYR A 55 -7.77 -8.97 -4.75
CA TYR A 55 -9.02 -8.40 -4.23
C TYR A 55 -9.95 -9.51 -3.71
N ASP A 56 -10.37 -9.37 -2.46
CA ASP A 56 -11.20 -10.33 -1.72
C ASP A 56 -10.62 -11.76 -1.61
N ASN A 57 -9.33 -11.94 -1.94
CA ASN A 57 -8.63 -13.22 -1.80
C ASN A 57 -7.81 -13.24 -0.51
N TYR A 58 -8.40 -13.75 0.56
CA TYR A 58 -7.79 -13.79 1.88
C TYR A 58 -6.40 -14.44 1.91
N ASP A 59 -6.23 -15.63 1.34
CA ASP A 59 -4.97 -16.38 1.45
C ASP A 59 -3.81 -15.64 0.78
N LYS A 60 -4.05 -15.06 -0.41
CA LYS A 60 -3.04 -14.25 -1.10
C LYS A 60 -2.70 -13.00 -0.30
N GLN A 61 -3.70 -12.29 0.23
CA GLN A 61 -3.46 -11.08 1.02
C GLN A 61 -2.71 -11.37 2.33
N LEU A 62 -3.04 -12.49 3.00
CA LEU A 62 -2.34 -12.92 4.21
C LEU A 62 -0.88 -13.26 3.90
N ALA A 63 -0.62 -13.97 2.79
CA ALA A 63 0.74 -14.26 2.35
C ALA A 63 1.54 -12.97 2.07
N SER A 64 0.94 -11.97 1.41
CA SER A 64 1.59 -10.67 1.17
C SER A 64 1.91 -9.93 2.46
N ILE A 65 1.02 -9.97 3.46
CA ILE A 65 1.22 -9.29 4.73
C ILE A 65 2.30 -9.98 5.58
N ASN A 66 2.35 -11.31 5.58
CA ASN A 66 3.43 -12.05 6.21
C ASN A 66 4.78 -11.70 5.55
N ALA A 67 4.85 -11.67 4.22
CA ALA A 67 6.06 -11.28 3.51
C ALA A 67 6.51 -9.84 3.85
N LEU A 68 5.58 -8.90 3.96
CA LEU A 68 5.87 -7.53 4.40
C LEU A 68 6.43 -7.50 5.83
N TYR A 69 5.91 -8.32 6.74
CA TYR A 69 6.41 -8.40 8.11
C TYR A 69 7.82 -8.99 8.19
N GLU A 70 8.08 -10.09 7.47
CA GLU A 70 9.42 -10.69 7.39
C GLU A 70 10.47 -9.68 6.88
N GLU A 71 10.12 -8.85 5.89
CA GLU A 71 11.02 -7.80 5.38
C GLU A 71 11.31 -6.71 6.41
N LEU A 72 10.33 -6.35 7.25
CA LEU A 72 10.53 -5.42 8.37
C LEU A 72 11.48 -6.02 9.42
N CYS A 73 11.33 -7.31 9.75
CA CYS A 73 12.19 -8.00 10.71
C CYS A 73 13.64 -8.12 10.23
N ASN A 74 13.86 -8.34 8.94
CA ASN A 74 15.19 -8.54 8.35
C ASN A 74 16.00 -7.24 8.16
N GLY A 75 15.50 -6.07 8.61
CA GLY A 75 16.28 -4.83 8.66
C GLY A 75 16.63 -4.21 7.30
N GLN A 76 16.06 -4.69 6.18
CA GLN A 76 16.29 -4.16 4.82
C GLN A 76 15.53 -2.85 4.53
N GLY A 77 15.33 -2.02 5.56
CA GLY A 77 14.48 -0.83 5.53
C GLY A 77 14.94 0.34 4.65
N GLN A 78 16.02 0.20 3.87
CA GLN A 78 16.56 1.31 3.07
C GLN A 78 16.67 1.04 1.56
N ASN A 79 16.41 -0.18 1.08
CA ASN A 79 16.36 -0.47 -0.36
C ASN A 79 15.37 -1.61 -0.66
N ILE A 80 14.13 -1.48 -0.19
CA ILE A 80 13.09 -2.41 -0.58
C ILE A 80 12.83 -2.19 -2.07
N ASN A 81 13.24 -3.14 -2.91
CA ASN A 81 12.70 -3.26 -4.25
C ASN A 81 11.21 -3.59 -4.11
N LEU A 82 10.40 -2.53 -3.98
CA LEU A 82 8.97 -2.63 -3.80
C LEU A 82 8.36 -3.09 -5.11
N ASN A 83 8.04 -4.38 -5.20
CA ASN A 83 7.23 -4.87 -6.29
C ASN A 83 5.86 -4.16 -6.27
N TYR A 84 5.19 -4.16 -7.43
CA TYR A 84 3.94 -3.44 -7.62
C TYR A 84 2.86 -3.82 -6.60
N GLU A 85 2.77 -5.10 -6.25
CA GLU A 85 1.78 -5.63 -5.29
C GLU A 85 2.00 -5.04 -3.89
N LYS A 86 3.23 -5.10 -3.38
CA LYS A 86 3.59 -4.53 -2.07
C LYS A 86 3.25 -3.05 -2.00
N GLN A 87 3.51 -2.29 -3.07
CA GLN A 87 3.17 -0.87 -3.11
C GLN A 87 1.66 -0.64 -2.90
N HIS A 88 0.81 -1.45 -3.53
CA HIS A 88 -0.65 -1.36 -3.37
C HIS A 88 -1.10 -1.64 -1.94
N PHE A 89 -0.57 -2.69 -1.29
CA PHE A 89 -0.88 -2.97 0.12
C PHE A 89 -0.45 -1.82 1.02
N LEU A 90 0.80 -1.35 0.89
CA LEU A 90 1.31 -0.25 1.71
C LEU A 90 0.50 1.03 1.52
N GLN A 91 0.09 1.34 0.30
CA GLN A 91 -0.77 2.49 0.01
C GLN A 91 -2.15 2.34 0.68
N ALA A 92 -2.78 1.17 0.57
CA ALA A 92 -4.06 0.89 1.22
C ALA A 92 -3.98 1.02 2.75
N LEU A 93 -2.91 0.50 3.36
CA LEU A 93 -2.65 0.61 4.80
C LEU A 93 -2.42 2.07 5.24
N LYS A 94 -1.50 2.78 4.56
CA LYS A 94 -1.17 4.18 4.86
C LYS A 94 -2.37 5.12 4.72
N LYS A 95 -3.26 4.85 3.76
CA LYS A 95 -4.50 5.62 3.58
C LYS A 95 -5.41 5.52 4.79
N LYS A 96 -5.60 4.32 5.35
CA LYS A 96 -6.40 4.12 6.57
C LYS A 96 -5.69 4.70 7.81
N LEU A 97 -4.38 4.46 7.96
CA LEU A 97 -3.57 5.05 9.03
C LEU A 97 -3.74 6.58 9.10
N SER A 98 -3.65 7.26 7.94
CA SER A 98 -3.84 8.71 7.85
C SER A 98 -5.26 9.14 8.22
N SER A 99 -6.27 8.34 7.87
CA SER A 99 -7.66 8.61 8.27
C SER A 99 -7.87 8.53 9.78
N TYR A 100 -7.29 7.53 10.45
CA TYR A 100 -7.37 7.43 11.92
C TYR A 100 -6.64 8.58 12.60
N LYS A 101 -5.47 8.99 12.08
CA LYS A 101 -4.75 10.16 12.58
C LYS A 101 -5.61 11.42 12.52
N GLN A 102 -6.31 11.64 11.40
CA GLN A 102 -7.24 12.77 11.26
C GLN A 102 -8.44 12.70 12.21
N GLN A 103 -8.91 11.51 12.56
CA GLN A 103 -9.99 11.35 13.54
C GLN A 103 -9.53 11.75 14.94
N ASP A 104 -8.32 11.35 15.33
CA ASP A 104 -7.77 11.70 16.64
C ASP A 104 -7.45 13.19 16.72
N ILE A 105 -6.96 13.79 15.61
CA ILE A 105 -6.81 15.25 15.49
C ILE A 105 -8.10 15.97 15.81
N LYS A 106 -9.20 15.57 15.16
CA LYS A 106 -10.52 16.19 15.34
C LYS A 106 -11.10 16.01 16.73
N LYS A 107 -10.63 15.01 17.49
CA LYS A 107 -11.08 14.73 18.85
C LYS A 107 -10.12 15.23 19.93
N HIS A 108 -9.01 15.86 19.53
CA HIS A 108 -7.98 16.38 20.43
C HIS A 108 -7.30 15.30 21.30
N TYR A 109 -7.19 14.05 20.83
CA TYR A 109 -6.49 12.96 21.55
C TYR A 109 -4.97 12.96 21.29
N HIS A 110 -4.37 14.14 21.25
CA HIS A 110 -3.00 14.31 20.75
C HIS A 110 -1.93 14.10 21.80
N ASP A 111 -1.50 12.86 21.97
CA ASP A 111 -0.10 12.57 22.29
C ASP A 111 0.56 11.97 21.04
N ILE A 112 1.38 12.76 20.34
CA ILE A 112 2.05 12.37 19.09
C ILE A 112 2.91 11.12 19.30
N ASN A 113 3.41 10.89 20.52
CA ASN A 113 4.31 9.79 20.82
C ASN A 113 3.59 8.44 20.94
N ASN A 114 2.26 8.42 21.08
CA ASN A 114 1.51 7.18 21.31
C ASN A 114 0.69 6.70 20.11
N PHE A 115 0.63 7.46 19.01
CA PHE A 115 -0.14 7.06 17.83
C PHE A 115 0.46 5.82 17.16
N ILE A 116 -0.40 4.87 16.77
CA ILE A 116 -0.01 3.62 16.14
C ILE A 116 0.80 3.86 14.85
N THR A 117 1.86 3.08 14.62
CA THR A 117 2.66 3.17 13.39
C THR A 117 2.19 2.17 12.33
N LEU A 118 2.74 2.28 11.11
CA LEU A 118 2.46 1.31 10.04
C LEU A 118 2.99 -0.08 10.39
N GLU A 119 4.17 -0.14 11.02
CA GLU A 119 4.82 -1.36 11.48
C GLU A 119 3.94 -2.07 12.51
N ASN A 120 3.39 -1.34 13.48
CA ASN A 120 2.43 -1.91 14.44
C ASN A 120 1.18 -2.46 13.76
N ILE A 121 0.67 -1.80 12.71
CA ILE A 121 -0.50 -2.30 11.97
C ILE A 121 -0.16 -3.61 11.26
N ILE A 122 0.98 -3.69 10.59
CA ILE A 122 1.43 -4.89 9.88
C ILE A 122 1.62 -6.05 10.87
N GLU A 123 2.31 -5.79 11.99
CA GLU A 123 2.48 -6.75 13.09
C GLU A 123 1.13 -7.26 13.62
N LYS A 124 0.17 -6.34 13.88
CA LYS A 124 -1.17 -6.73 14.31
C LYS A 124 -1.88 -7.60 13.29
N LEU A 125 -1.83 -7.25 12.00
CA LEU A 125 -2.45 -8.01 10.93
C LEU A 125 -1.88 -9.44 10.84
N VAL A 126 -0.57 -9.61 11.00
CA VAL A 126 0.07 -10.94 11.06
C VAL A 126 -0.36 -11.68 12.32
N SER A 127 -0.26 -11.04 13.49
CA SER A 127 -0.54 -11.67 14.79
C SER A 127 -1.96 -12.21 14.91
N CYS A 128 -2.93 -11.55 14.26
CA CYS A 128 -4.33 -12.01 14.22
C CYS A 128 -4.68 -12.78 12.94
N SER A 129 -3.69 -13.07 12.09
CA SER A 129 -3.87 -13.70 10.77
C SER A 129 -4.96 -13.01 9.94
N MET A 130 -5.00 -11.68 9.95
CA MET A 130 -6.05 -10.86 9.29
C MET A 130 -7.48 -11.26 9.68
N LYS A 131 -7.70 -11.88 10.84
CA LYS A 131 -9.03 -12.20 11.36
C LYS A 131 -9.58 -11.09 12.21
N CYS A 132 -10.90 -10.92 12.13
CA CYS A 132 -11.62 -9.96 12.93
C CYS A 132 -11.61 -10.38 14.41
N TYR A 133 -11.11 -9.51 15.29
CA TYR A 133 -11.10 -9.74 16.75
C TYR A 133 -12.46 -10.10 17.37
N TYR A 134 -13.56 -9.64 16.76
CA TYR A 134 -14.91 -9.82 17.29
C TYR A 134 -15.61 -11.08 16.77
N CYS A 135 -15.57 -11.32 15.47
CA CYS A 135 -16.35 -12.39 14.83
C CYS A 135 -15.50 -13.49 14.20
N ASN A 136 -14.17 -13.42 14.31
CA ASN A 136 -13.19 -14.34 13.71
C ASN A 136 -13.26 -14.51 12.18
N ALA A 137 -14.12 -13.76 11.50
CA ALA A 137 -14.20 -13.74 10.05
C ALA A 137 -12.93 -13.11 9.45
N ASN A 138 -12.57 -13.58 8.26
CA ASN A 138 -11.48 -13.03 7.48
C ASN A 138 -11.74 -11.56 7.14
N THR A 139 -10.68 -10.76 7.18
CA THR A 139 -10.71 -9.37 6.74
C THR A 139 -9.87 -9.17 5.48
N HIS A 140 -10.19 -8.14 4.71
CA HIS A 140 -9.47 -7.81 3.47
C HIS A 140 -8.90 -6.39 3.52
N ILE A 141 -7.67 -6.23 3.04
CA ILE A 141 -6.97 -4.96 2.83
C ILE A 141 -7.31 -4.37 1.48
N LEU A 142 -7.29 -5.21 0.44
CA LEU A 142 -7.73 -4.88 -0.90
C LEU A 142 -9.14 -5.44 -1.10
N PHE A 143 -10.11 -4.56 -1.34
CA PHE A 143 -11.53 -4.87 -1.40
C PHE A 143 -12.18 -4.08 -2.53
N LYS A 144 -13.16 -4.67 -3.21
CA LYS A 144 -13.71 -4.09 -4.45
C LYS A 144 -14.54 -2.84 -4.21
N ASN A 145 -15.32 -2.85 -3.12
CA ASN A 145 -16.34 -1.83 -2.89
C ASN A 145 -16.04 -0.95 -1.69
N VAL A 146 -16.34 0.33 -1.81
CA VAL A 146 -16.32 1.25 -0.67
C VAL A 146 -17.30 0.75 0.41
N ARG A 147 -16.88 0.81 1.67
CA ARG A 147 -17.66 0.31 2.84
C ARG A 147 -18.00 -1.18 2.82
N GLU A 148 -17.25 -2.00 2.10
CA GLU A 148 -17.40 -3.45 2.20
C GLU A 148 -17.25 -3.94 3.65
N GLU A 149 -18.21 -4.76 4.11
CA GLU A 149 -18.29 -5.23 5.49
C GLU A 149 -17.06 -6.00 5.97
N SER A 150 -16.42 -6.72 5.05
CA SER A 150 -15.24 -7.58 5.27
C SER A 150 -13.94 -6.78 5.39
N GLN A 151 -13.92 -5.50 4.98
CA GLN A 151 -12.68 -4.75 4.99
C GLN A 151 -12.12 -4.61 6.40
N TRP A 152 -10.80 -4.67 6.53
CA TRP A 152 -10.14 -4.43 7.82
C TRP A 152 -10.33 -2.98 8.28
N THR A 153 -10.32 -2.79 9.60
CA THR A 153 -10.31 -1.48 10.25
C THR A 153 -9.64 -1.60 11.62
N LEU A 154 -9.07 -0.49 12.10
CA LEU A 154 -8.73 -0.35 13.51
C LEU A 154 -9.98 0.05 14.30
N ASP A 155 -10.29 -0.69 15.34
CA ASP A 155 -11.27 -0.30 16.35
C ASP A 155 -10.57 -0.06 17.69
N ARG A 156 -11.03 0.97 18.40
CA ARG A 156 -10.47 1.39 19.68
C ARG A 156 -11.13 0.62 20.81
N LEU A 157 -10.34 -0.06 21.64
CA LEU A 157 -10.85 -0.77 22.82
C LEU A 157 -11.56 0.20 23.77
N ASN A 158 -10.90 1.32 24.07
CA ASN A 158 -11.46 2.49 24.71
C ASN A 158 -11.72 3.60 23.68
N ASN A 159 -12.98 4.01 23.54
CA ASN A 159 -13.37 5.07 22.59
C ASN A 159 -12.96 6.49 23.00
N TYR A 160 -12.54 6.65 24.25
CA TYR A 160 -12.15 7.93 24.83
C TYR A 160 -10.64 8.21 24.70
N ASP A 161 -9.88 7.24 24.18
CA ASP A 161 -8.44 7.35 23.94
C ASP A 161 -8.14 7.35 22.43
N GLU A 162 -6.90 7.66 22.07
CA GLU A 162 -6.35 7.68 20.71
C GLU A 162 -6.19 6.28 20.08
N HIS A 163 -5.90 6.24 18.78
CA HIS A 163 -5.48 5.02 18.11
C HIS A 163 -4.00 4.72 18.41
N SER A 164 -3.72 4.18 19.60
CA SER A 164 -2.41 3.66 19.97
C SER A 164 -2.26 2.17 19.69
N ASN A 165 -1.03 1.65 19.75
CA ASN A 165 -0.80 0.22 19.59
C ASN A 165 -1.54 -0.60 20.67
N SER A 166 -1.58 -0.13 21.92
CA SER A 166 -2.26 -0.84 23.02
C SER A 166 -3.79 -0.68 22.98
N ASN A 167 -4.31 0.45 22.50
CA ASN A 167 -5.74 0.73 22.48
C ASN A 167 -6.45 0.26 21.20
N THR A 168 -5.76 -0.36 20.24
CA THR A 168 -6.39 -0.75 18.96
C THR A 168 -6.27 -2.24 18.64
N ILE A 169 -7.33 -2.74 18.00
CA ILE A 169 -7.41 -4.09 17.46
C ILE A 169 -7.80 -4.08 15.99
N ILE A 170 -7.46 -5.15 15.28
CA ILE A 170 -7.93 -5.40 13.91
C ILE A 170 -9.32 -6.03 13.98
N CYS A 171 -10.28 -5.45 13.25
CA CYS A 171 -11.59 -6.05 13.06
C CYS A 171 -12.14 -5.78 11.66
N CYS A 172 -13.22 -6.46 11.28
CA CYS A 172 -13.97 -6.13 10.08
C CYS A 172 -14.81 -4.86 10.30
N LEU A 173 -15.02 -4.09 9.23
CA LEU A 173 -15.81 -2.86 9.28
C LEU A 173 -17.21 -3.09 9.86
N LYS A 174 -17.86 -4.20 9.51
CA LYS A 174 -19.17 -4.57 10.07
C LYS A 174 -19.18 -4.59 11.59
N CYS A 175 -18.20 -5.26 12.19
CA CYS A 175 -18.14 -5.37 13.64
C CYS A 175 -17.81 -4.03 14.30
N ASN A 176 -16.90 -3.25 13.74
CA ASN A 176 -16.59 -1.90 14.25
C ASN A 176 -17.85 -1.01 14.28
N LEU A 177 -18.60 -0.95 13.16
CA LEU A 177 -19.83 -0.18 13.05
C LEU A 177 -20.96 -0.67 13.96
N GLN A 178 -20.99 -1.97 14.29
CA GLN A 178 -21.98 -2.57 15.19
C GLN A 178 -21.62 -2.43 16.67
N ARG A 179 -20.32 -2.46 17.00
CA ARG A 179 -19.84 -2.22 18.36
C ARG A 179 -20.11 -0.78 18.77
N ARG A 180 -19.72 0.19 17.93
CA ARG A 180 -19.82 1.62 18.22
C ARG A 180 -19.14 1.94 19.57
N ARG A 181 -19.94 2.24 20.60
CA ARG A 181 -19.50 2.55 21.96
C ARG A 181 -19.72 1.41 22.96
N LYS A 182 -20.20 0.25 22.50
CA LYS A 182 -20.36 -0.94 23.37
C LYS A 182 -18.99 -1.38 23.88
N ASN A 183 -18.97 -1.89 25.10
CA ASN A 183 -17.78 -2.50 25.68
C ASN A 183 -17.24 -3.61 24.75
N SER A 184 -15.95 -3.53 24.41
CA SER A 184 -15.31 -4.42 23.44
C SER A 184 -15.39 -5.89 23.87
N THR A 185 -15.13 -6.20 25.14
CA THR A 185 -15.19 -7.56 25.70
C THR A 185 -16.60 -8.14 25.64
N LYS A 186 -17.62 -7.41 26.09
CA LYS A 186 -19.03 -7.85 26.01
C LYS A 186 -19.47 -8.07 24.56
N PHE A 187 -19.09 -7.16 23.67
CA PHE A 187 -19.40 -7.28 22.24
C PHE A 187 -18.72 -8.50 21.61
N LYS A 188 -17.42 -8.71 21.85
CA LYS A 188 -16.70 -9.91 21.44
C LYS A 188 -17.38 -11.17 21.93
N PHE A 189 -17.71 -11.24 23.22
CA PHE A 189 -18.40 -12.38 23.80
C PHE A 189 -19.67 -12.71 23.01
N SER A 190 -20.56 -11.72 22.80
CA SER A 190 -21.79 -11.91 22.02
C SER A 190 -21.56 -12.35 20.57
N LYS A 191 -20.45 -11.95 19.94
CA LYS A 191 -20.14 -12.28 18.55
C LYS A 191 -19.55 -13.68 18.39
N GLN A 192 -18.90 -14.19 19.43
CA GLN A 192 -18.27 -15.50 19.43
C GLN A 192 -19.09 -16.56 20.18
N MET A 193 -20.29 -16.24 20.66
CA MET A 193 -21.16 -17.25 21.26
C MET A 193 -21.69 -18.19 20.18
N ASN A 194 -21.45 -19.49 20.34
CA ASN A 194 -22.13 -20.53 19.59
C ASN A 194 -23.40 -20.93 20.35
N VAL A 195 -24.58 -20.58 19.84
CA VAL A 195 -25.85 -21.05 20.40
C VAL A 195 -26.10 -22.46 19.87
N ILE A 196 -25.83 -23.47 20.69
CA ILE A 196 -26.29 -24.84 20.42
C ILE A 196 -27.77 -24.87 20.77
N LYS A 197 -28.65 -24.84 19.77
CA LYS A 197 -30.08 -25.12 20.00
C LYS A 197 -30.21 -26.59 20.36
N LYS A 198 -30.70 -26.90 21.56
CA LYS A 198 -31.23 -28.24 21.83
C LYS A 198 -32.48 -28.42 20.97
N ILE A 199 -32.48 -29.47 20.16
CA ILE A 199 -33.69 -29.98 19.53
C ILE A 199 -34.35 -30.82 20.61
N GLU A 200 -35.51 -30.37 21.09
CA GLU A 200 -36.44 -31.17 21.91
C GLU A 200 -37.36 -31.98 21.00
#